data_AF-A0AA44Z5R4-F1
#
_entry.id   AF-A0AA44Z5R4-F1
#
_cell.length_a   1.000
_cell.length_b   1.000
_cell.length_c   1.000
_cell.angle_alpha   90.00
_cell.angle_beta   90.00
_cell.angle_gamma   90.00
#
_symmetry.space_group_name_H-M   'P 1'
#
loop_
_entity.id
_entity.type
_entity.pdbx_description
1 polymer ?
#
loop_
_entity_poly.entity_id
_entity_poly.type
_entity_poly.pdbx_seq_one_letter_code
_entity_poly.pdbx_strand_id
1 'polypeptide(L)'
;VYTNPDIVGVELGGALKNNIALAAGISDGLGLGDNAKAALMTRGLTEIARLGRKMGGNPLTFAGLTGMGDLIVTCTSVHSRNWRAGNMLGKGHSLEEVLESMGMVVEGVRTTKAAHELAEKMEVEMPITAALYDVLFNGNNVKDAVGSLMGRVRKHEVEAIPDLL
;
A
#
# COMPACT_ATOMS: atom_id res chain seq x y z
N VAL A 1 -11.40 12.05 20.85
CA VAL A 1 -10.04 12.34 20.34
C VAL A 1 -9.11 11.36 21.01
N TYR A 2 -8.45 10.48 20.24
CA TYR A 2 -7.48 9.51 20.77
C TYR A 2 -6.08 10.11 20.64
N THR A 3 -5.26 10.00 21.68
CA THR A 3 -3.84 10.38 21.64
C THR A 3 -3.00 9.11 21.46
N ASN A 4 -1.97 9.17 20.62
CA ASN A 4 -1.02 8.07 20.44
C ASN A 4 0.40 8.60 20.67
N PRO A 5 1.15 8.09 21.67
CA PRO A 5 2.54 8.51 21.91
C PRO A 5 3.51 8.01 20.83
N ASP A 6 3.11 7.01 20.03
CA ASP A 6 3.91 6.47 18.93
C ASP A 6 3.79 7.33 17.67
N ILE A 7 4.51 8.44 17.66
CA ILE A 7 4.55 9.38 16.54
C ILE A 7 5.05 8.70 15.26
N VAL A 8 6.08 7.86 15.37
CA VAL A 8 6.67 7.14 14.23
C VAL A 8 5.63 6.22 13.57
N GLY A 9 4.92 5.42 14.37
CA GLY A 9 3.88 4.54 13.85
C GLY A 9 2.72 5.30 13.21
N VAL A 10 2.32 6.44 13.78
CA VAL A 10 1.26 7.30 13.23
C VAL A 10 1.67 7.88 11.88
N GLU A 11 2.87 8.44 11.76
CA GLU A 11 3.37 9.04 10.52
C GLU A 11 3.50 7.99 9.41
N LEU A 12 4.09 6.83 9.71
CA LEU A 12 4.25 5.75 8.75
C LEU A 12 2.91 5.17 8.32
N GLY A 13 1.98 4.95 9.26
CA GLY A 13 0.64 4.46 8.95
C GLY A 13 -0.12 5.40 8.00
N GLY A 14 -0.14 6.69 8.32
CA GLY A 14 -0.81 7.71 7.51
C GLY A 14 -0.16 7.94 6.14
N ALA A 15 1.16 7.81 6.03
CA ALA A 15 1.86 7.94 4.76
C ALA A 15 1.65 6.69 3.88
N LEU A 16 2.00 5.51 4.39
CA LEU A 16 2.12 4.28 3.60
C LEU A 16 0.77 3.68 3.20
N LYS A 17 -0.33 4.00 3.90
CA LYS A 17 -1.68 3.58 3.46
C LYS A 17 -2.00 4.02 2.02
N ASN A 18 -1.41 5.12 1.56
CA ASN A 18 -1.67 5.68 0.24
C ASN A 18 -1.09 4.78 -0.87
N ASN A 19 0.01 4.09 -0.58
CA ASN A 19 0.59 3.09 -1.49
C ASN A 19 -0.39 1.93 -1.64
N ILE A 20 -0.89 1.41 -0.52
CA ILE A 20 -1.84 0.28 -0.54
C ILE A 20 -3.16 0.69 -1.20
N ALA A 21 -3.61 1.93 -1.03
CA ALA A 21 -4.78 2.46 -1.72
C ALA A 21 -4.59 2.54 -3.24
N LEU A 22 -3.40 2.88 -3.74
CA LEU A 22 -3.09 2.78 -5.18
C LEU A 22 -3.21 1.34 -5.67
N ALA A 23 -2.61 0.38 -4.95
CA ALA A 23 -2.72 -1.02 -5.32
C ALA A 23 -4.16 -1.53 -5.27
N ALA A 24 -4.95 -1.09 -4.28
CA ALA A 24 -6.38 -1.44 -4.16
C ALA A 24 -7.18 -0.87 -5.34
N GLY A 25 -6.88 0.37 -5.74
CA GLY A 25 -7.42 0.97 -6.95
C GLY A 25 -7.08 0.14 -8.20
N ILE A 26 -5.82 -0.25 -8.37
CA ILE A 26 -5.36 -1.10 -9.48
C ILE A 26 -6.13 -2.43 -9.51
N SER A 27 -6.27 -3.08 -8.36
CA SER A 27 -7.04 -4.32 -8.20
C SER A 27 -8.49 -4.16 -8.69
N ASP A 28 -9.12 -3.01 -8.38
CA ASP A 28 -10.47 -2.70 -8.85
C ASP A 28 -10.53 -2.35 -10.34
N GLY A 29 -9.55 -1.60 -10.85
CA GLY A 29 -9.44 -1.28 -12.27
C GLY A 29 -9.30 -2.53 -13.14
N LEU A 30 -8.66 -3.57 -12.61
CA LEU A 30 -8.53 -4.90 -13.22
C LEU A 30 -9.74 -5.82 -13.01
N GLY A 31 -10.70 -5.44 -12.14
CA GLY A 31 -11.90 -6.22 -11.89
C GLY A 31 -11.68 -7.52 -11.08
N LEU A 32 -10.69 -7.54 -10.17
CA LEU A 32 -10.34 -8.75 -9.41
C LEU A 32 -11.34 -9.10 -8.27
N GLY A 33 -12.20 -8.15 -7.91
CA GLY A 33 -13.23 -8.32 -6.88
C GLY A 33 -12.75 -8.11 -5.44
N ASP A 34 -13.70 -8.11 -4.51
CA ASP A 34 -13.47 -7.65 -3.13
C ASP A 34 -12.57 -8.60 -2.31
N ASN A 35 -12.57 -9.90 -2.60
CA ASN A 35 -11.69 -10.86 -1.92
C ASN A 35 -10.20 -10.58 -2.22
N ALA A 36 -9.88 -10.28 -3.47
CA ALA A 36 -8.51 -9.94 -3.86
C ALA A 36 -8.05 -8.63 -3.21
N LYS A 37 -8.95 -7.63 -3.18
CA LYS A 37 -8.72 -6.36 -2.49
C LYS A 37 -8.52 -6.53 -0.99
N ALA A 38 -9.36 -7.33 -0.32
CA ALA A 38 -9.22 -7.62 1.10
C ALA A 38 -7.87 -8.29 1.40
N ALA A 39 -7.48 -9.29 0.61
CA ALA A 39 -6.19 -9.96 0.75
C ALA A 39 -5.01 -8.98 0.54
N LEU A 40 -5.12 -8.09 -0.45
CA LEU A 40 -4.13 -7.05 -0.71
C LEU A 40 -4.01 -6.07 0.46
N MET A 41 -5.13 -5.61 1.01
CA MET A 41 -5.16 -4.69 2.15
C MET A 41 -4.53 -5.32 3.39
N THR A 42 -4.86 -6.58 3.70
CA THR A 42 -4.26 -7.31 4.82
C THR A 42 -2.75 -7.46 4.66
N ARG A 43 -2.29 -7.87 3.47
CA ARG A 43 -0.85 -7.97 3.16
C ARG A 43 -0.15 -6.61 3.22
N GLY A 44 -0.82 -5.57 2.73
CA GLY A 44 -0.34 -4.20 2.78
C GLY A 44 -0.15 -3.70 4.21
N LEU A 45 -1.11 -3.97 5.10
CA LEU A 45 -0.98 -3.64 6.51
C LEU A 45 0.22 -4.34 7.16
N THR A 46 0.47 -5.60 6.80
CA THR A 46 1.65 -6.35 7.27
C THR A 46 2.96 -5.72 6.78
N GLU A 47 3.03 -5.22 5.55
CA GLU A 47 4.22 -4.50 5.06
C GLU A 47 4.46 -3.19 5.84
N ILE A 48 3.39 -2.42 6.06
CA ILE A 48 3.45 -1.17 6.83
C ILE A 48 3.94 -1.46 8.25
N ALA A 49 3.37 -2.46 8.92
CA ALA A 49 3.75 -2.82 10.29
C ALA A 49 5.20 -3.32 10.37
N ARG A 50 5.66 -4.09 9.38
CA ARG A 50 7.04 -4.59 9.30
C ARG A 50 8.05 -3.46 9.19
N LEU A 51 7.82 -2.50 8.29
CA LEU A 51 8.67 -1.32 8.15
C LEU A 51 8.60 -0.44 9.40
N GLY A 52 7.39 -0.21 9.91
CA GLY A 52 7.14 0.55 11.13
C GLY A 52 7.91 0.04 12.32
N ARG A 53 7.85 -1.26 12.59
CA ARG A 53 8.62 -1.92 13.66
C ARG A 53 10.13 -1.71 13.49
N LYS A 54 10.64 -1.89 12.26
CA LYS A 54 12.06 -1.71 11.96
C LYS A 54 12.52 -0.26 12.20
N MET A 55 11.62 0.71 12.04
CA MET A 55 11.86 2.13 12.32
C MET A 55 11.61 2.53 13.79
N GLY A 56 11.29 1.58 14.66
CA GLY A 56 11.04 1.83 16.09
C GLY A 56 9.60 2.19 16.45
N GLY A 57 8.68 2.11 15.50
CA GLY A 57 7.24 2.26 15.75
C GLY A 57 6.65 1.05 16.48
N ASN A 58 5.59 1.28 17.26
CA ASN A 58 4.87 0.23 17.95
C ASN A 58 3.95 -0.51 16.97
N PRO A 59 4.09 -1.84 16.78
CA PRO A 59 3.23 -2.58 15.87
C PRO A 59 1.73 -2.45 16.13
N LEU A 60 1.31 -2.29 17.40
CA LEU A 60 -0.09 -2.13 17.77
C LEU A 60 -0.71 -0.83 17.24
N THR A 61 0.12 0.19 16.95
CA THR A 61 -0.34 1.44 16.32
C THR A 61 -1.00 1.18 14.96
N PHE A 62 -0.46 0.22 14.19
CA PHE A 62 -0.99 -0.10 12.87
C PHE A 62 -2.31 -0.88 12.93
N ALA A 63 -2.60 -1.57 14.03
CA ALA A 63 -3.91 -2.17 14.27
C ALA A 63 -4.98 -1.11 14.62
N GLY A 64 -4.57 0.09 15.04
CA GLY A 64 -5.46 1.19 15.42
C GLY A 64 -5.95 2.04 14.24
N LEU A 65 -6.53 3.20 14.57
CA LEU A 65 -7.15 4.12 13.61
C LEU A 65 -6.19 4.60 12.51
N THR A 66 -4.94 4.89 12.86
CA THR A 66 -3.94 5.44 11.93
C THR A 66 -3.40 4.42 10.92
N GLY A 67 -3.54 3.12 11.22
CA GLY A 67 -3.18 2.04 10.30
C GLY A 67 -4.43 1.46 9.68
N MET A 68 -5.04 0.48 10.34
CA MET A 68 -6.20 -0.26 9.84
C MET A 68 -7.40 0.62 9.49
N GLY A 69 -7.79 1.53 10.39
CA GLY A 69 -8.98 2.35 10.18
C GLY A 69 -8.87 3.23 8.94
N ASP A 70 -7.79 3.99 8.85
CA ASP A 70 -7.54 4.91 7.74
C ASP A 70 -7.18 4.16 6.44
N LEU A 71 -6.50 3.02 6.53
CA LEU A 71 -6.25 2.13 5.39
C LEU A 71 -7.57 1.65 4.77
N ILE A 72 -8.52 1.18 5.58
CA ILE A 72 -9.80 0.66 5.09
C ILE A 72 -10.56 1.72 4.31
N VAL A 73 -10.78 2.90 4.89
CA VAL A 73 -11.55 3.96 4.21
C VAL A 73 -10.82 4.46 2.96
N THR A 74 -9.49 4.51 2.98
CA THR A 74 -8.70 5.00 1.83
C THR A 74 -8.67 3.98 0.68
N CYS A 75 -8.71 2.68 0.98
CA CYS A 75 -8.70 1.60 -0.03
C CYS A 75 -10.10 1.27 -0.59
N THR A 76 -11.17 1.63 0.11
CA THR A 76 -12.55 1.26 -0.29
C THR A 76 -13.40 2.45 -0.75
N SER A 77 -12.87 3.68 -0.67
CA SER A 77 -13.59 4.90 -1.05
C SER A 77 -13.22 5.38 -2.45
N VAL A 78 -14.22 5.58 -3.30
CA VAL A 78 -14.08 6.25 -4.61
C VAL A 78 -13.65 7.72 -4.49
N HIS A 79 -13.77 8.33 -3.30
CA HIS A 79 -13.29 9.69 -3.06
C HIS A 79 -11.79 9.75 -2.79
N SER A 80 -11.17 8.62 -2.43
CA SER A 80 -9.73 8.51 -2.28
C SER A 80 -9.03 8.78 -3.61
N ARG A 81 -8.13 9.77 -3.60
CA ARG A 81 -7.34 10.15 -4.79
C ARG A 81 -6.40 9.03 -5.20
N ASN A 82 -5.77 8.38 -4.22
CA ASN A 82 -4.89 7.24 -4.44
C ASN A 82 -5.64 6.05 -5.03
N TRP A 83 -6.83 5.74 -4.51
CA TRP A 83 -7.66 4.68 -5.09
C TRP A 83 -8.08 5.01 -6.53
N ARG A 84 -8.53 6.24 -6.81
CA ARG A 84 -8.93 6.65 -8.16
C ARG A 84 -7.78 6.57 -9.16
N ALA A 85 -6.61 7.07 -8.77
CA ALA A 85 -5.40 6.97 -9.59
C ALA A 85 -5.07 5.50 -9.89
N GLY A 86 -5.10 4.64 -8.86
CA GLY A 86 -4.89 3.21 -9.02
C GLY A 86 -5.92 2.58 -9.97
N ASN A 87 -7.20 2.93 -9.84
CA ASN A 87 -8.26 2.41 -10.70
C ASN A 87 -8.03 2.74 -12.17
N MET A 88 -7.59 3.97 -12.47
CA MET A 88 -7.24 4.36 -13.83
C MET A 88 -6.02 3.62 -14.36
N LEU A 89 -4.96 3.46 -13.55
CA LEU A 89 -3.80 2.62 -13.91
C LEU A 89 -4.22 1.18 -14.20
N GLY A 90 -5.10 0.60 -13.37
CA GLY A 90 -5.65 -0.74 -13.58
C GLY A 90 -6.46 -0.88 -14.87
N LYS A 91 -7.10 0.21 -15.33
CA LYS A 91 -7.81 0.28 -16.61
C LYS A 91 -6.90 0.48 -17.82
N GLY A 92 -5.60 0.67 -17.60
CA GLY A 92 -4.59 0.78 -18.65
C GLY A 92 -4.19 2.20 -19.02
N HIS A 93 -4.61 3.22 -18.26
CA HIS A 93 -4.10 4.58 -18.43
C HIS A 93 -2.63 4.68 -18.01
N SER A 94 -1.86 5.54 -18.69
CA SER A 94 -0.49 5.83 -18.27
C SER A 94 -0.47 6.68 -17.00
N LEU A 95 0.65 6.67 -16.28
CA LEU A 95 0.79 7.51 -15.09
C LEU A 95 0.66 9.00 -15.44
N GLU A 96 1.17 9.42 -16.59
CA GLU A 96 1.07 10.79 -17.08
C GLU A 96 -0.39 11.20 -17.30
N GLU A 97 -1.19 10.38 -17.99
CA GLU A 97 -2.62 10.62 -18.21
C GLU A 97 -3.41 10.71 -16.90
N VAL A 98 -3.08 9.84 -15.93
CA VAL A 98 -3.71 9.83 -14.61
C VAL A 98 -3.41 11.13 -13.87
N LEU A 99 -2.14 11.57 -13.84
CA LEU A 99 -1.75 12.78 -13.12
C LEU A 99 -2.34 14.05 -13.77
N GLU A 100 -2.37 14.11 -15.10
CA GLU A 100 -2.94 15.24 -15.84
C GLU A 100 -4.46 15.34 -15.62
N SER A 101 -5.19 14.23 -15.78
CA SER A 101 -6.65 14.21 -15.64
C SER A 101 -7.13 14.52 -14.22
N MET A 102 -6.36 14.13 -13.19
CA MET A 102 -6.73 14.40 -11.81
C MET A 102 -6.53 15.86 -11.41
N GLY A 103 -5.64 16.59 -12.10
CA GLY A 103 -5.36 18.01 -11.85
C GLY A 103 -4.85 18.31 -10.43
N MET A 104 -4.43 17.27 -9.69
CA MET A 104 -4.03 17.37 -8.30
C MET A 104 -3.01 16.30 -7.95
N VAL A 105 -2.27 16.54 -6.88
CA VAL A 105 -1.21 15.62 -6.48
C VAL A 105 -1.79 14.33 -5.88
N VAL A 106 -1.27 13.20 -6.34
CA VAL A 106 -1.55 11.86 -5.80
C VAL A 106 -0.40 11.49 -4.86
N GLU A 107 -0.62 11.59 -3.55
CA GLU A 107 0.45 11.41 -2.57
C GLU A 107 1.10 10.02 -2.66
N GLY A 108 0.30 8.98 -2.90
CA GLY A 108 0.75 7.59 -2.98
C GLY A 108 1.80 7.35 -4.05
N VAL A 109 1.83 8.12 -5.14
CA VAL A 109 2.86 7.97 -6.19
C VAL A 109 4.22 8.35 -5.60
N ARG A 110 4.30 9.52 -4.97
CA ARG A 110 5.54 10.00 -4.32
C ARG A 110 5.92 9.15 -3.12
N THR A 111 4.94 8.77 -2.30
CA THR A 111 5.17 7.92 -1.13
C THR A 111 5.62 6.52 -1.53
N THR A 112 5.21 5.98 -2.67
CA THR A 112 5.71 4.68 -3.17
C THR A 112 7.20 4.73 -3.43
N LYS A 113 7.70 5.80 -4.08
CA LYS A 113 9.13 5.98 -4.32
C LYS A 113 9.92 6.03 -3.01
N ALA A 114 9.52 6.92 -2.10
CA ALA A 114 10.20 7.08 -0.81
C ALA A 114 10.12 5.80 0.04
N ALA A 115 8.98 5.10 0.04
CA ALA A 115 8.81 3.86 0.80
C ALA A 115 9.68 2.73 0.24
N HIS A 116 9.81 2.61 -1.08
CA HIS A 116 10.67 1.62 -1.71
C HIS A 116 12.15 1.86 -1.36
N GLU A 117 12.64 3.08 -1.54
CA GLU A 117 14.02 3.46 -1.19
C GLU A 117 14.31 3.25 0.31
N LEU A 118 13.34 3.56 1.18
CA LEU A 118 13.46 3.33 2.61
C LEU A 118 13.45 1.84 2.96
N ALA A 119 12.60 1.04 2.31
CA ALA A 119 12.56 -0.39 2.51
C ALA A 119 13.88 -1.07 2.11
N GLU A 120 14.49 -0.66 0.99
CA GLU A 120 15.82 -1.14 0.58
C GLU A 120 16.89 -0.76 1.61
N LYS A 121 16.94 0.51 2.02
CA LYS A 121 17.91 0.99 3.02
C LYS A 121 17.79 0.26 4.36
N MET A 122 16.58 -0.09 4.76
CA MET A 122 16.30 -0.76 6.03
C MET A 122 16.31 -2.29 5.91
N GLU A 123 16.55 -2.83 4.71
CA GLU A 123 16.52 -4.26 4.39
C GLU A 123 15.18 -4.91 4.79
N VAL A 124 14.08 -4.23 4.51
CA VAL A 124 12.71 -4.69 4.82
C VAL A 124 12.03 -5.15 3.54
N GLU A 125 11.58 -6.41 3.52
CA GLU A 125 10.79 -6.93 2.40
C GLU A 125 9.43 -6.21 2.32
N MET A 126 9.16 -5.47 1.24
CA MET A 126 7.86 -4.83 0.98
C MET A 126 7.37 -5.11 -0.45
N PRO A 127 6.86 -6.34 -0.72
CA PRO A 127 6.51 -6.79 -2.07
C PRO A 127 5.51 -5.92 -2.83
N ILE A 128 4.42 -5.48 -2.18
CA ILE A 128 3.39 -4.64 -2.79
C ILE A 128 4.00 -3.28 -3.14
N THR A 129 4.78 -2.71 -2.21
CA THR A 129 5.48 -1.44 -2.44
C THR A 129 6.48 -1.55 -3.60
N ALA A 130 7.25 -2.63 -3.68
CA ALA A 130 8.19 -2.87 -4.77
C ALA A 130 7.48 -3.04 -6.12
N ALA A 131 6.40 -3.83 -6.17
CA ALA A 131 5.62 -4.01 -7.39
C ALA A 131 4.98 -2.70 -7.87
N LEU A 132 4.47 -1.88 -6.95
CA LEU A 132 3.97 -0.54 -7.27
C LEU A 132 5.09 0.37 -7.79
N TYR A 133 6.27 0.32 -7.16
CA TYR A 133 7.42 1.09 -7.62
C TYR A 133 7.76 0.76 -9.07
N ASP A 134 7.80 -0.54 -9.40
CA ASP A 134 8.11 -0.97 -10.76
C ASP A 134 7.06 -0.53 -11.78
N VAL A 135 5.77 -0.61 -11.42
CA VAL A 135 4.67 -0.14 -12.28
C VAL A 135 4.77 1.37 -12.51
N LEU A 136 5.03 2.14 -11.46
CA LEU A 136 5.01 3.61 -11.53
C LEU A 136 6.27 4.22 -12.15
N PHE A 137 7.43 3.58 -11.98
CA PHE A 137 8.72 4.19 -12.31
C PHE A 137 9.58 3.37 -13.29
N ASN A 138 9.34 2.07 -13.42
CA ASN A 138 10.11 1.19 -14.30
C ASN A 138 9.30 0.70 -15.52
N GLY A 139 8.05 1.16 -15.67
CA GLY A 139 7.20 0.84 -16.80
C GLY A 139 6.70 -0.62 -16.83
N ASN A 140 6.73 -1.32 -15.69
CA ASN A 140 6.21 -2.68 -15.63
C ASN A 140 4.70 -2.72 -15.92
N ASN A 141 4.27 -3.76 -16.63
CA ASN A 141 2.86 -3.95 -16.91
C ASN A 141 2.09 -4.24 -15.61
N VAL A 142 0.98 -3.54 -15.43
CA VAL A 142 0.12 -3.65 -14.24
C VAL A 142 -0.39 -5.08 -14.03
N LYS A 143 -0.77 -5.79 -15.10
CA LYS A 143 -1.28 -7.17 -15.00
C LYS A 143 -0.19 -8.14 -14.56
N ASP A 144 1.03 -7.97 -15.07
CA ASP A 144 2.17 -8.83 -14.73
C ASP A 144 2.61 -8.62 -13.28
N ALA A 145 2.61 -7.37 -12.81
CA ALA A 145 2.91 -7.03 -11.42
C ALA A 145 1.90 -7.66 -10.44
N VAL A 146 0.60 -7.57 -10.77
CA VAL A 146 -0.46 -8.20 -9.97
C VAL A 146 -0.36 -9.72 -10.00
N GLY A 147 -0.15 -10.32 -11.18
CA GLY A 147 0.03 -11.77 -11.33
C GLY A 147 1.18 -12.29 -10.46
N SER A 148 2.29 -11.57 -10.45
CA SER A 148 3.47 -11.89 -9.62
C SER A 148 3.18 -11.79 -8.12
N LEU A 149 2.40 -10.78 -7.69
CA LEU A 149 2.01 -10.62 -6.28
C LEU A 149 1.04 -11.70 -5.80
N MET A 150 0.10 -12.12 -6.64
CA MET A 150 -0.91 -13.13 -6.31
C MET A 150 -0.37 -14.56 -6.43
N GLY A 151 0.58 -14.81 -7.34
CA GLY A 151 1.23 -16.11 -7.52
C GLY A 151 2.33 -16.43 -6.49
N ARG A 152 2.70 -15.46 -5.66
CA ARG A 152 3.75 -15.64 -4.64
C ARG A 152 3.34 -16.72 -3.62
N VAL A 153 4.26 -17.65 -3.38
CA VAL A 153 4.06 -18.84 -2.52
C VAL A 153 3.44 -18.45 -1.17
N ARG A 154 2.39 -19.18 -0.79
CA ARG A 154 1.66 -19.03 0.48
C ARG A 154 2.66 -19.13 1.66
N LYS A 155 2.94 -18.02 2.35
CA LYS A 155 3.53 -18.05 3.70
C LYS A 155 2.40 -18.19 4.72
N HIS A 156 2.61 -18.89 5.84
CA HIS A 156 1.59 -19.05 6.86
C HIS A 156 1.22 -17.70 7.48
N GLU A 157 -0.07 -17.35 7.54
CA GLU A 157 -0.57 -16.09 8.12
C GLU A 157 -0.13 -15.92 9.57
N VAL A 158 -0.01 -17.02 10.31
CA VAL A 158 0.27 -17.04 11.75
C VAL A 158 1.76 -16.94 12.07
N GLU A 159 2.69 -17.14 11.14
CA GLU A 159 4.14 -17.01 11.44
C GLU A 159 4.58 -15.55 11.62
N ALA A 160 3.85 -14.58 11.06
CA ALA A 160 4.19 -13.16 11.18
C ALA A 160 3.65 -12.50 12.48
N ILE A 161 2.69 -13.14 13.16
CA ILE A 161 2.03 -12.62 14.37
C ILE A 161 2.86 -12.78 15.66
N PRO A 162 3.59 -13.89 15.91
CA PRO A 162 4.46 -14.05 17.07
C PRO A 162 5.56 -12.99 17.14
N ASP A 163 5.97 -12.47 15.99
CA ASP A 163 6.97 -11.40 15.90
C ASP A 163 6.35 -10.01 16.14
N LEU A 164 5.03 -9.85 16.13
CA LEU A 164 4.34 -8.56 16.32
C LEU A 164 3.83 -8.34 17.75
N LEU A 165 3.83 -9.37 18.59
CA LEU A 165 3.49 -9.35 20.02
C LEU A 165 4.76 -9.56 20.88
#